data_AF-A0A5B7C9D8-F1
#
_entry.id   AF-A0A5B7C9D8-F1
#
_cell.length_a   1.000
_cell.length_b   1.000
_cell.length_c   1.000
_cell.angle_alpha   90.00
_cell.angle_beta   90.00
_cell.angle_gamma   90.00
#
_symmetry.space_group_name_H-M   'P 1'
#
loop_
_entity.id
_entity.type
_entity.pdbx_description
1 polymer ?
#
loop_
_entity_poly.entity_id
_entity_poly.type
_entity_poly.pdbx_seq_one_letter_code
_entity_poly.pdbx_strand_id
1 'polypeptide(L)'
;ESMSSRDFVAYDTTELVLKKVMEALKEKDIDFIGIHGMGGVGKTTLVKVIGKKAKEEKLFNEVVVAVVSQNAVFEKIQCQIAEMLGLTFKSKTDTGRANELRMRLNDATLIILDDVWA
;
A
#
# COMPACT_ATOMS: atom_id res chain seq x y z
N GLU A 1 -9.01 -23.00 -14.35
CA GLU A 1 -7.67 -22.60 -14.84
C GLU A 1 -6.92 -21.96 -13.69
N SER A 2 -5.88 -22.64 -13.19
CA SER A 2 -5.08 -22.17 -12.06
C SER A 2 -3.97 -21.25 -12.57
N MET A 3 -3.93 -20.04 -12.03
CA MET A 3 -2.95 -19.03 -12.40
C MET A 3 -1.57 -19.41 -11.83
N SER A 4 -0.66 -19.78 -12.72
CA SER A 4 0.72 -20.20 -12.43
C SER A 4 1.53 -19.11 -11.72
N SER A 5 1.95 -19.40 -10.50
CA SER A 5 2.81 -18.57 -9.64
C SER A 5 4.30 -18.78 -9.94
N ARG A 6 4.75 -18.38 -11.14
CA ARG A 6 6.18 -18.30 -11.50
C ARG A 6 6.58 -16.82 -11.41
N ASP A 7 7.48 -16.32 -10.57
CA ASP A 7 8.47 -16.91 -9.66
C ASP A 7 8.64 -15.95 -8.46
N PHE A 8 7.93 -16.18 -7.36
CA PHE A 8 8.31 -15.56 -6.08
C PHE A 8 9.23 -16.54 -5.36
N VAL A 9 10.52 -16.46 -5.63
CA VAL A 9 11.54 -17.16 -4.84
C VAL A 9 11.67 -16.38 -3.53
N ALA A 10 10.96 -16.85 -2.51
CA ALA A 10 11.11 -16.36 -1.15
C ALA A 10 12.50 -16.76 -0.66
N TYR A 11 13.38 -15.78 -0.44
CA TYR A 11 14.53 -15.98 0.43
C TYR A 11 14.02 -16.03 1.88
N ASP A 12 14.63 -16.82 2.75
CA ASP A 12 14.24 -16.94 4.18
C ASP A 12 14.08 -15.56 4.85
N THR A 13 14.86 -14.57 4.40
CA THR A 13 14.76 -13.17 4.81
C THR A 13 13.48 -12.49 4.34
N THR A 14 13.04 -12.71 3.11
CA THR A 14 11.81 -12.12 2.56
C THR A 14 10.57 -12.70 3.24
N GLU A 15 10.55 -14.01 3.53
CA GLU A 15 9.46 -14.64 4.27
C GLU A 15 9.39 -14.13 5.72
N LEU A 16 10.55 -13.98 6.38
CA LEU A 16 10.63 -13.40 7.72
C LEU A 16 10.12 -11.95 7.75
N VAL A 17 10.52 -11.11 6.78
CA VAL A 17 10.02 -9.72 6.70
C VAL A 17 8.52 -9.71 6.44
N LEU A 18 8.03 -10.54 5.51
CA LEU A 18 6.60 -10.66 5.25
C LEU A 18 5.83 -11.03 6.52
N LYS A 19 6.30 -12.04 7.27
CA LYS A 19 5.68 -12.45 8.53
C LYS A 19 5.65 -11.30 9.55
N LYS A 20 6.78 -10.62 9.76
CA LYS A 20 6.87 -9.47 10.68
C LYS A 20 5.92 -8.34 10.30
N VAL A 21 5.82 -8.01 9.01
CA VAL A 21 4.90 -6.96 8.57
C VAL A 21 3.44 -7.41 8.76
N MET A 22 3.10 -8.66 8.46
CA MET A 22 1.75 -9.18 8.67
C MET A 22 1.36 -9.24 10.15
N GLU A 23 2.31 -9.51 11.05
CA GLU A 23 2.11 -9.42 12.50
C GLU A 23 1.89 -7.96 12.94
N ALA A 24 2.75 -7.05 12.50
CA ALA A 24 2.63 -5.62 12.79
C ALA A 24 1.31 -5.01 12.28
N LEU A 25 0.83 -5.44 11.11
CA LEU A 25 -0.47 -5.01 10.56
C LEU A 25 -1.67 -5.42 11.43
N LYS A 26 -1.52 -6.37 12.37
CA LYS A 26 -2.56 -6.80 13.31
C LYS A 26 -2.49 -6.05 14.64
N GLU A 27 -1.41 -5.32 14.88
CA GLU A 27 -1.23 -4.53 16.10
C GLU A 27 -1.97 -3.19 15.99
N LYS A 28 -2.82 -2.89 16.97
CA LYS A 28 -3.67 -1.69 16.94
C LYS A 28 -2.92 -0.38 17.13
N ASP A 29 -1.69 -0.44 17.62
CA ASP A 29 -0.89 0.74 17.97
C ASP A 29 0.13 1.09 16.87
N ILE A 30 0.09 0.40 15.72
CA ILE A 30 0.99 0.64 14.59
C ILE A 30 0.20 1.26 13.43
N ASP A 31 0.42 2.55 13.20
CA ASP A 31 -0.19 3.30 12.08
C ASP A 31 0.67 3.29 10.80
N PHE A 32 1.98 3.08 10.93
CA PHE A 32 2.92 3.17 9.80
C PHE A 32 4.04 2.12 9.87
N ILE A 33 4.33 1.50 8.72
CA ILE A 33 5.41 0.52 8.55
C ILE A 33 6.28 0.95 7.37
N GLY A 34 7.56 1.23 7.64
CA GLY A 34 8.56 1.55 6.63
C GLY A 34 9.33 0.31 6.16
N ILE A 35 9.41 0.08 4.86
CA ILE A 35 10.26 -0.96 4.26
C ILE A 35 11.35 -0.28 3.42
N HIS A 36 12.60 -0.38 3.87
CA HIS A 36 13.74 0.23 3.19
C HIS A 36 14.81 -0.82 2.84
N GLY A 37 15.69 -0.48 1.90
CA GLY A 37 16.76 -1.37 1.45
C GLY A 37 17.30 -0.97 0.08
N MET A 38 18.37 -1.63 -0.36
CA MET A 38 19.01 -1.35 -1.65
C MET A 38 18.03 -1.49 -2.84
N GLY A 39 18.31 -0.81 -3.94
CA GLY A 39 17.56 -1.00 -5.20
C GLY A 39 17.64 -2.46 -5.68
N GLY A 40 16.60 -2.94 -6.35
CA GLY A 40 16.60 -4.28 -6.96
C GLY A 40 16.36 -5.47 -6.00
N VAL A 41 16.29 -5.25 -4.68
CA VAL A 41 16.08 -6.34 -3.69
C VAL A 41 14.64 -6.86 -3.60
N GLY A 42 13.72 -6.37 -4.45
CA GLY A 42 12.34 -6.87 -4.51
C GLY A 42 11.34 -6.23 -3.52
N LYS A 43 11.64 -5.06 -2.94
CA LYS A 43 10.73 -4.35 -2.01
C LYS A 43 9.32 -4.13 -2.57
N THR A 44 9.24 -3.62 -3.80
CA THR A 44 7.98 -3.41 -4.53
C THR A 44 7.19 -4.71 -4.70
N THR A 45 7.87 -5.83 -4.93
CA THR A 45 7.23 -7.15 -4.99
C THR A 45 6.70 -7.55 -3.61
N LEU A 46 7.47 -7.34 -2.56
CA LEU A 46 7.09 -7.66 -1.19
C LEU A 46 5.83 -6.90 -0.75
N VAL A 47 5.76 -5.57 -0.96
CA VAL A 47 4.56 -4.79 -0.57
C VAL A 47 3.31 -5.23 -1.33
N LYS A 48 3.43 -5.63 -2.60
CA LYS A 48 2.31 -6.18 -3.38
C LYS A 48 1.81 -7.51 -2.80
N VAL A 49 2.72 -8.39 -2.37
CA VAL A 49 2.35 -9.66 -1.73
C VAL A 49 1.70 -9.40 -0.37
N ILE A 50 2.22 -8.45 0.43
CA ILE A 50 1.63 -8.04 1.71
C ILE A 50 0.19 -7.53 1.50
N GLY A 51 -0.01 -6.60 0.57
CA GLY A 51 -1.34 -6.04 0.28
C GLY A 51 -2.35 -7.12 -0.14
N LYS A 52 -1.93 -8.08 -0.97
CA LYS A 52 -2.75 -9.22 -1.35
C LYS A 52 -3.11 -10.10 -0.15
N LYS A 53 -2.14 -10.49 0.67
CA LYS A 53 -2.38 -11.31 1.88
C LYS A 53 -3.25 -10.59 2.90
N ALA A 54 -3.03 -9.30 3.13
CA ALA A 54 -3.84 -8.51 4.05
C ALA A 54 -5.33 -8.49 3.65
N LYS A 55 -5.61 -8.45 2.34
CA LYS A 55 -6.97 -8.56 1.79
C LYS A 55 -7.53 -9.99 1.91
N GLU A 56 -6.74 -11.01 1.62
CA GLU A 56 -7.15 -12.42 1.73
C GLU A 56 -7.47 -12.83 3.18
N GLU A 57 -6.66 -12.37 4.14
CA GLU A 57 -6.86 -12.56 5.58
C GLU A 57 -7.96 -11.64 6.16
N LYS A 58 -8.57 -10.78 5.34
CA LYS A 58 -9.61 -9.81 5.74
C LYS A 58 -9.20 -8.93 6.91
N LEU A 59 -7.91 -8.57 6.98
CA LEU A 59 -7.40 -7.64 8.01
C LEU A 59 -7.88 -6.21 7.72
N PHE A 60 -8.03 -5.89 6.44
CA PHE A 60 -8.53 -4.61 5.95
C PHE A 60 -9.64 -4.86 4.93
N ASN A 61 -10.64 -3.99 4.94
CA ASN A 61 -11.73 -4.01 3.96
C ASN A 61 -11.24 -3.49 2.60
N GLU A 62 -10.36 -2.50 2.64
CA GLU A 62 -9.80 -1.83 1.47
C GLU A 62 -8.28 -1.89 1.52
N VAL A 63 -7.65 -2.21 0.40
CA VAL A 63 -6.20 -2.14 0.22
C VAL A 63 -5.95 -1.32 -1.02
N VAL A 64 -5.33 -0.15 -0.85
CA VAL A 64 -5.04 0.80 -1.92
C VAL A 64 -3.55 0.96 -2.10
N VAL A 65 -3.11 1.14 -3.33
CA VAL A 65 -1.70 1.27 -3.71
C VAL A 65 -1.52 2.53 -4.53
N ALA A 66 -0.54 3.36 -4.16
CA ALA A 66 -0.16 4.53 -4.94
C ALA A 66 1.35 4.56 -5.13
N VAL A 67 1.80 4.87 -6.34
CA VAL A 67 3.22 5.04 -6.66
C VAL A 67 3.63 6.48 -6.39
N VAL A 68 4.67 6.68 -5.59
CA VAL A 68 5.21 7.98 -5.20
C VAL A 68 6.50 8.23 -5.98
N SER A 69 6.38 8.60 -7.26
CA SER A 69 7.56 8.90 -8.09
C SER A 69 8.46 9.98 -7.46
N GLN A 70 9.76 9.95 -7.77
CA GLN A 70 10.76 10.92 -7.28
C GLN A 70 10.30 12.39 -7.42
N ASN A 71 9.70 12.75 -8.56
CA ASN A 71 9.01 14.02 -8.72
C ASN A 71 7.55 13.87 -8.27
N ALA A 72 7.32 13.85 -6.96
CA ALA A 72 6.01 13.58 -6.40
C ALA A 72 4.98 14.62 -6.88
N VAL A 73 3.95 14.15 -7.57
CA VAL A 73 2.79 14.97 -7.95
C VAL A 73 1.62 14.56 -7.08
N PHE A 74 1.31 15.35 -6.05
CA PHE A 74 0.29 15.01 -5.05
C PHE A 74 -1.08 14.73 -5.67
N GLU A 75 -1.46 15.48 -6.71
CA GLU A 75 -2.68 15.22 -7.47
C GLU A 75 -2.73 13.77 -8.00
N LYS A 76 -1.64 13.28 -8.60
CA LYS A 76 -1.58 11.91 -9.13
C LYS A 76 -1.69 10.86 -8.04
N ILE A 77 -1.07 11.10 -6.87
CA ILE A 77 -1.13 10.19 -5.73
C ILE A 77 -2.56 10.15 -5.19
N GLN A 78 -3.19 11.31 -5.00
CA GLN A 78 -4.56 11.43 -4.51
C GLN A 78 -5.57 10.78 -5.48
N CYS A 79 -5.38 10.96 -6.79
CA CYS A 79 -6.22 10.33 -7.81
C CYS A 79 -6.10 8.81 -7.82
N GLN A 80 -4.88 8.25 -7.75
CA GLN A 80 -4.68 6.79 -7.65
C GLN A 80 -5.42 6.19 -6.45
N ILE A 81 -5.30 6.84 -5.29
CA ILE A 81 -6.00 6.40 -4.07
C ILE A 81 -7.53 6.51 -4.26
N ALA A 82 -8.02 7.62 -4.80
CA ALA A 82 -9.44 7.85 -4.99
C ALA A 82 -10.08 6.87 -5.98
N GLU A 83 -9.39 6.57 -7.09
CA GLU A 83 -9.83 5.59 -8.09
C GLU A 83 -10.04 4.21 -7.46
N MET A 84 -9.10 3.76 -6.62
CA MET A 84 -9.23 2.47 -5.93
C MET A 84 -10.33 2.47 -4.86
N LEU A 85 -10.62 3.62 -4.25
CA LEU A 85 -11.69 3.78 -3.26
C LEU A 85 -13.08 4.03 -3.87
N GLY A 86 -13.16 4.19 -5.20
CA GLY A 86 -14.39 4.62 -5.90
C GLY A 86 -14.83 6.04 -5.53
N LEU A 87 -13.90 6.91 -5.14
CA LEU A 87 -14.17 8.30 -4.76
C LEU A 87 -14.02 9.23 -5.97
N THR A 88 -15.00 10.08 -6.20
CA THR A 88 -14.90 11.21 -7.14
C THR A 88 -14.68 12.50 -6.37
N PHE A 89 -13.62 13.23 -6.71
CA PHE A 89 -13.31 14.51 -6.06
C PHE A 89 -14.26 15.62 -6.48
N LYS A 90 -14.71 16.41 -5.50
CA LYS A 90 -15.45 17.66 -5.73
C LYS A 90 -14.49 18.85 -5.78
N SER A 91 -13.44 18.83 -4.97
CA SER A 91 -12.41 19.87 -4.96
C SER A 91 -11.40 19.68 -6.08
N LYS A 92 -10.93 20.81 -6.61
CA LYS A 92 -9.80 20.88 -7.56
C LYS A 92 -8.46 21.21 -6.89
N THR A 93 -8.47 21.49 -5.58
CA THR A 93 -7.26 21.82 -4.82
C THR A 93 -6.69 20.58 -4.12
N ASP A 94 -5.37 20.52 -4.01
CA ASP A 94 -4.66 19.44 -3.30
C ASP A 94 -5.18 19.25 -1.87
N THR A 95 -5.36 20.34 -1.12
CA THR A 95 -5.88 20.30 0.25
C THR A 95 -7.33 19.81 0.31
N GLY A 96 -8.18 20.23 -0.64
CA GLY A 96 -9.56 19.79 -0.66
C GLY A 96 -9.68 18.30 -0.99
N ARG A 97 -8.92 17.81 -1.98
CA ARG A 97 -8.84 16.37 -2.28
C ARG A 97 -8.30 15.56 -1.10
N ALA A 98 -7.29 16.06 -0.38
CA ALA A 98 -6.78 15.44 0.84
C ALA A 98 -7.87 15.32 1.92
N ASN A 99 -8.67 16.36 2.13
CA ASN A 99 -9.78 16.34 3.08
C ASN A 99 -10.86 15.33 2.67
N GLU A 100 -11.19 15.25 1.38
CA GLU A 100 -12.15 14.27 0.85
C GLU A 100 -11.65 12.83 1.01
N LEU A 101 -10.36 12.57 0.74
CA LEU A 101 -9.73 11.28 1.05
C LEU A 101 -9.82 10.97 2.54
N ARG A 102 -9.46 11.91 3.42
CA ARG A 102 -9.54 11.73 4.87
C ARG A 102 -10.94 11.34 5.34
N MET A 103 -11.99 11.87 4.72
CA MET A 103 -13.38 11.51 5.05
C MET A 103 -13.79 10.14 4.49
N ARG A 104 -13.17 9.66 3.40
CA ARG A 104 -13.47 8.35 2.78
C ARG A 104 -12.70 7.20 3.42
N LEU A 105 -11.51 7.49 3.93
CA LEU A 105 -10.65 6.54 4.65
C LEU A 105 -11.26 6.20 6.02
N ASN A 106 -11.00 5.00 6.49
CA ASN A 106 -11.39 4.52 7.81
C ASN A 106 -10.31 3.56 8.34
N ASP A 107 -10.44 3.14 9.60
CA ASP A 107 -9.46 2.29 10.30
C ASP A 107 -9.28 0.90 9.66
N ALA A 108 -10.16 0.49 8.75
CA ALA A 108 -10.07 -0.76 8.00
C ALA A 108 -9.54 -0.56 6.56
N THR A 109 -8.86 0.56 6.26
CA THR A 109 -8.18 0.81 4.99
C THR A 109 -6.66 0.72 5.15
N LEU A 110 -6.01 -0.16 4.39
CA LEU A 110 -4.56 -0.19 4.25
C LEU A 110 -4.12 0.62 3.03
N ILE A 111 -3.23 1.60 3.23
CA ILE A 111 -2.61 2.38 2.17
C ILE A 111 -1.16 1.93 1.98
N ILE A 112 -0.82 1.52 0.77
CA ILE A 112 0.54 1.18 0.36
C ILE A 112 1.07 2.30 -0.53
N LEU A 113 2.12 2.97 -0.06
CA LEU A 113 2.88 3.94 -0.85
C LEU A 113 4.14 3.26 -1.38
N ASP A 114 4.18 3.01 -2.67
CA ASP A 114 5.30 2.34 -3.35
C ASP A 114 6.29 3.36 -3.92
N ASP A 115 7.56 2.98 -3.93
CA ASP A 115 8.67 3.77 -4.48
C ASP A 115 8.84 5.16 -3.86
N VAL A 116 8.67 5.33 -2.54
CA VAL A 116 8.82 6.64 -1.87
C VAL A 116 10.29 7.12 -1.85
N TRP A 117 10.51 8.37 -2.28
CA TRP A 117 11.82 9.03 -2.31
C TRP A 117 11.93 10.11 -1.21
N ALA A 118 13.16 10.36 -0.74
CA ALA A 118 13.51 11.43 0.20
C ALA A 118 13.81 12.76 -0.51
#